data_AF-A0A432RAT1-F1
#
_entry.id   AF-A0A432RAT1-F1
#
_cell.length_a   1.000
_cell.length_b   1.000
_cell.length_c   1.000
_cell.angle_alpha   90.00
_cell.angle_beta   90.00
_cell.angle_gamma   90.00
#
_symmetry.space_group_name_H-M   'P 1'
#
loop_
_entity.id
_entity.type
_entity.pdbx_description
1 polymer ?
#
loop_
_entity_poly.entity_id
_entity_poly.type
_entity_poly.pdbx_seq_one_letter_code
_entity_poly.pdbx_strand_id
1 'polypeptide(L)'
;QNEYCALILSTSTGTRYGVVQVAGLIARRIVCRAQQGDRVYAGQRYGLIRFGSRLDLYLPLGTQVDINRGQKVRAGETIIAHLQQ
;
A
#
# COMPACT_ATOMS: atom_id res chain seq x y z
N GLN A 1 -12.60 -14.53 10.05
CA GLN A 1 -12.09 -13.23 10.52
C GLN A 1 -10.93 -12.83 9.63
N ASN A 2 -10.86 -11.57 9.21
CA ASN A 2 -9.77 -11.06 8.36
C ASN A 2 -8.60 -10.57 9.23
N GLU A 3 -7.38 -10.69 8.72
CA GLU A 3 -6.17 -10.11 9.30
C GLU A 3 -5.86 -8.78 8.59
N TYR A 4 -5.40 -7.79 9.36
CA TYR A 4 -5.07 -6.45 8.88
C TYR A 4 -3.66 -6.08 9.32
N CYS A 5 -2.87 -5.52 8.40
CA CYS A 5 -1.58 -4.90 8.73
C CYS A 5 -1.52 -3.52 8.08
N ALA A 6 -1.46 -2.49 8.91
CA ALA A 6 -1.46 -1.10 8.48
C ALA A 6 -0.07 -0.47 8.62
N LEU A 7 0.31 0.33 7.63
CA LEU A 7 1.47 1.22 7.69
C LEU A 7 1.04 2.64 7.33
N ILE A 8 1.68 3.62 7.99
CA ILE A 8 1.61 5.03 7.59
C ILE A 8 2.97 5.39 7.02
N LEU A 9 2.98 5.85 5.78
CA LEU A 9 4.18 6.29 5.08
C LEU A 9 4.20 7.82 5.04
N SER A 10 5.39 8.39 5.16
CA SER A 10 5.62 9.83 5.03
C SER A 10 6.57 10.09 3.89
N THR A 11 6.23 11.01 2.99
CA THR A 11 7.14 11.49 1.95
C THR A 11 8.21 12.41 2.55
N SER A 12 9.26 12.71 1.80
CA SER A 12 10.27 13.70 2.19
C SER A 12 9.68 15.11 2.39
N THR A 13 8.56 15.42 1.74
CA THR A 13 7.81 16.68 1.89
C THR A 13 6.87 16.69 3.10
N GLY A 14 6.77 15.58 3.85
CA GLY A 14 5.92 15.47 5.04
C GLY A 14 4.49 14.98 4.78
N THR A 15 4.09 14.80 3.52
CA THR A 15 2.78 14.24 3.14
C THR A 15 2.67 12.80 3.63
N ARG A 16 1.54 12.46 4.27
CA ARG A 16 1.29 11.13 4.82
C ARG A 16 0.22 10.39 4.04
N TYR A 17 0.39 9.09 3.87
CA TYR A 17 -0.62 8.20 3.31
C TYR A 17 -0.59 6.84 4.01
N GLY A 18 -1.75 6.18 4.03
CA GLY A 18 -1.94 4.89 4.68
C GLY A 18 -1.98 3.75 3.68
N VAL A 19 -1.40 2.62 4.04
CA VAL A 19 -1.54 1.37 3.30
C VAL A 19 -1.96 0.26 4.25
N VAL A 20 -2.98 -0.51 3.88
CA VAL A 20 -3.51 -1.61 4.70
C VAL A 20 -3.51 -2.89 3.89
N GLN A 21 -2.70 -3.85 4.30
CA GLN A 21 -2.78 -5.21 3.80
C GLN A 21 -3.96 -5.90 4.48
N VAL A 22 -4.84 -6.51 3.68
CA VAL A 22 -6.01 -7.23 4.17
C VAL A 22 -5.91 -8.67 3.69
N ALA A 23 -5.91 -9.63 4.61
CA ALA A 23 -5.90 -11.05 4.29
C ALA A 23 -7.15 -11.75 4.82
N GLY A 24 -7.76 -12.58 3.97
CA GLY A 24 -8.89 -13.43 4.35
C GLY A 24 -8.47 -14.65 5.17
N LEU A 25 -9.45 -15.34 5.75
CA LEU A 25 -9.26 -16.47 6.67
C LEU A 25 -8.37 -17.61 6.12
N ILE A 26 -8.41 -17.86 4.81
CA ILE A 26 -7.68 -18.96 4.14
C ILE A 26 -6.27 -18.53 3.71
N ALA A 27 -6.07 -17.24 3.42
CA ALA A 27 -4.77 -16.70 3.05
C ALA A 27 -3.84 -16.83 4.26
N ARG A 28 -2.79 -17.65 4.14
CA ARG A 28 -1.86 -17.94 5.23
C ARG A 28 -1.06 -16.69 5.62
N ARG A 29 -1.64 -15.81 6.43
CA ARG A 29 -1.09 -14.63 7.13
C ARG A 29 -0.35 -13.56 6.32
N ILE A 30 -0.48 -12.33 6.80
CA ILE A 30 0.34 -11.19 6.34
C ILE A 30 1.75 -11.31 6.93
N VAL A 31 2.77 -10.98 6.13
CA VAL A 31 4.15 -10.83 6.59
C VAL A 31 4.58 -9.41 6.29
N CYS A 32 4.61 -8.57 7.32
CA CYS A 32 5.22 -7.24 7.23
C CYS A 32 6.68 -7.33 7.68
N ARG A 33 7.59 -6.76 6.90
CA ARG A 33 9.02 -6.66 7.22
C ARG A 33 9.46 -5.23 7.55
N ALA A 34 8.62 -4.24 7.27
CA ALA A 34 8.90 -2.86 7.61
C ALA A 34 8.77 -2.62 9.11
N GLN A 35 9.68 -1.80 9.63
CA GLN A 35 9.67 -1.31 10.99
C GLN A 35 9.52 0.21 11.00
N GLN A 36 9.14 0.75 12.15
CA GLN A 36 9.03 2.20 12.32
C GLN A 36 10.40 2.86 12.12
N GLY A 37 10.44 3.90 11.30
CA GLY A 37 11.68 4.62 10.98
C GLY A 37 12.42 4.12 9.74
N ASP A 38 12.01 2.96 9.19
CA ASP A 38 12.60 2.47 7.94
C ASP A 38 12.36 3.44 6.78
N ARG A 39 13.40 3.63 5.97
CA ARG A 39 13.26 4.25 4.65
C ARG A 39 12.86 3.17 3.65
N VAL A 40 11.80 3.43 2.90
CA VAL A 40 11.34 2.57 1.81
C VAL A 40 11.47 3.30 0.48
N TYR A 41 11.85 2.57 -0.56
CA TYR A 41 11.99 3.09 -1.91
C TYR A 41 10.87 2.57 -2.82
N ALA A 42 10.58 3.29 -3.90
CA ALA A 42 9.62 2.84 -4.91
C ALA A 42 10.00 1.45 -5.45
N GLY A 43 9.02 0.55 -5.55
CA GLY A 43 9.23 -0.85 -5.96
C GLY A 43 9.81 -1.78 -4.88
N GLN A 44 10.25 -1.26 -3.73
CA GLN A 44 10.74 -2.09 -2.64
C GLN A 44 9.60 -2.90 -2.01
N ARG A 45 9.83 -4.20 -1.85
CA ARG A 45 8.90 -5.09 -1.15
C ARG A 45 9.03 -4.92 0.37
N TYR A 46 8.06 -4.26 1.00
CA TYR A 46 8.00 -4.13 2.46
C TYR A 46 7.31 -5.31 3.16
N GLY A 47 6.58 -6.13 2.42
CA GLY A 47 5.80 -7.23 2.98
C GLY A 47 5.24 -8.16 1.92
N LEU A 48 4.41 -9.12 2.36
CA LEU A 48 3.76 -10.11 1.52
C LEU A 48 2.43 -10.53 2.14
N ILE A 49 1.39 -10.61 1.31
CA ILE A 49 0.14 -11.31 1.64
C ILE A 49 0.21 -12.68 0.98
N ARG A 50 0.31 -13.78 1.75
CA ARG A 50 0.41 -15.12 1.15
C ARG A 50 -0.87 -15.46 0.40
N PHE A 51 -0.74 -16.11 -0.77
CA PHE A 51 -1.82 -16.46 -1.69
C PHE A 51 -2.58 -15.28 -2.33
N GLY A 52 -2.07 -14.05 -2.17
CA GLY A 52 -2.69 -12.86 -2.71
C GLY A 52 -3.99 -12.51 -1.97
N SER A 53 -4.30 -11.22 -1.91
CA SER A 53 -5.58 -10.75 -1.38
C SER A 53 -5.80 -9.30 -1.81
N ARG A 54 -6.00 -8.37 -0.88
CA ARG A 54 -6.29 -6.97 -1.16
C ARG A 54 -5.31 -6.04 -0.44
N LEU A 55 -5.02 -4.91 -1.07
CA LEU A 55 -4.34 -3.78 -0.47
C LEU A 55 -5.28 -2.57 -0.54
N ASP A 56 -5.54 -1.95 0.60
CA ASP A 56 -6.31 -0.72 0.69
C ASP A 56 -5.33 0.47 0.81
N LEU A 57 -5.58 1.54 0.06
CA LEU A 57 -4.78 2.76 0.06
C LEU A 57 -5.62 3.93 0.57
N TYR A 58 -5.09 4.66 1.53
CA TYR A 58 -5.71 5.84 2.12
C TYR A 58 -4.88 7.05 1.76
N LEU A 59 -5.37 7.83 0.80
CA LEU A 59 -4.67 8.97 0.21
C LEU A 59 -5.21 10.28 0.79
N PRO A 60 -4.39 11.33 0.93
CA PRO A 60 -4.86 12.67 1.29
C PRO A 60 -5.95 13.19 0.36
N LEU A 61 -6.81 14.06 0.90
CA LEU A 61 -7.77 14.80 0.09
C LEU A 61 -7.03 15.63 -0.98
N GLY A 62 -7.62 15.71 -2.18
CA GLY A 62 -7.01 16.39 -3.33
C GLY A 62 -6.01 15.55 -4.13
N THR A 63 -5.67 14.34 -3.68
CA THR A 63 -4.84 13.40 -4.47
C THR A 63 -5.49 13.13 -5.82
N GLN A 64 -4.74 13.31 -6.91
CA GLN A 64 -5.20 12.99 -8.26
C GLN A 64 -5.00 11.48 -8.49
N VAL A 65 -6.08 10.76 -8.79
CA VAL A 65 -6.04 9.31 -9.07
C VAL A 65 -6.08 9.09 -10.58
N ASP A 66 -5.06 8.40 -11.10
CA ASP A 66 -4.82 8.23 -12.55
C ASP A 66 -5.15 6.81 -13.06
N ILE A 67 -5.99 6.10 -12.32
CA ILE A 67 -6.47 4.76 -12.69
C ILE A 67 -7.99 4.67 -12.65
N ASN A 68 -8.52 3.80 -13.50
CA ASN A 68 -9.95 3.52 -13.59
C ASN A 68 -10.33 2.23 -12.86
N ARG A 69 -11.60 2.12 -12.47
CA ARG A 69 -12.16 0.87 -11.94
C ARG A 69 -11.98 -0.27 -12.96
N GLY A 70 -11.47 -1.41 -12.48
CA GLY A 70 -11.19 -2.59 -13.31
C GLY A 70 -9.87 -2.54 -14.09
N GLN A 71 -9.14 -1.42 -14.05
CA GLN A 71 -7.83 -1.33 -14.68
C GLN A 71 -6.84 -2.28 -14.01
N LYS A 72 -6.12 -3.08 -14.81
CA LYS A 72 -5.03 -3.93 -14.32
C LYS A 72 -3.82 -3.06 -14.00
N VAL A 73 -3.25 -3.25 -12.82
CA VAL A 73 -2.05 -2.55 -12.34
C VAL A 73 -0.98 -3.56 -11.97
N ARG A 74 0.29 -3.14 -12.05
CA ARG A 74 1.45 -3.93 -11.63
C ARG A 74 2.17 -3.23 -10.47
N ALA A 75 2.34 -3.96 -9.37
CA ALA A 75 2.98 -3.44 -8.16
C ALA A 75 4.41 -2.98 -8.43
N GLY A 76 4.75 -1.78 -7.96
CA GLY A 76 6.07 -1.18 -8.15
C GLY A 76 6.30 -0.54 -9.53
N GLU A 77 5.31 -0.58 -10.43
CA GLU A 77 5.46 -0.11 -11.81
C GLU A 77 4.33 0.83 -12.25
N THR A 78 3.07 0.43 -12.06
CA THR A 78 1.94 1.26 -12.49
C THR A 78 1.76 2.44 -11.52
N ILE A 79 1.83 3.65 -12.05
CA ILE A 79 1.44 4.87 -11.33
C ILE A 79 -0.09 4.84 -11.17
N ILE A 80 -0.55 4.99 -9.93
CA ILE A 80 -1.99 4.95 -9.60
C ILE A 80 -2.54 6.31 -9.19
N ALA A 81 -1.68 7.21 -8.71
CA ALA A 81 -2.06 8.51 -8.20
C ALA A 81 -0.84 9.44 -8.08
N HIS A 82 -1.11 10.74 -8.12
CA HIS A 82 -0.17 11.81 -7.81
C HIS A 82 -0.61 12.53 -6.54
N LEU A 83 0.24 12.48 -5.52
CA LEU A 83 0.06 13.28 -4.31
C LEU A 83 0.25 14.75 -4.66
N GLN A 84 -0.64 15.62 -4.17
CA GLN A 84 -0.45 17.06 -4.25
C GLN A 84 0.74 17.44 -3.34
N GLN A 85 1.61 18.31 -3.86
CA GLN A 85 2.77 18.85 -3.13
C GLN A 85 2.33 19.97 -2.19
#